data_AF-R7I9J9-F1
#
_entry.id   AF-R7I9J9-F1
#
_cell.length_a   1.000
_cell.length_b   1.000
_cell.length_c   1.000
_cell.angle_alpha   90.00
_cell.angle_beta   90.00
_cell.angle_gamma   90.00
#
_symmetry.space_group_name_H-M   'P 1'
#
loop_
_entity.id
_entity.type
_entity.pdbx_description
1 polymer ?
#
loop_
_entity_poly.entity_id
_entity_poly.type
_entity_poly.pdbx_seq_one_letter_code
_entity_poly.pdbx_strand_id
1 'polypeptide(L)'
;MQINANTKGLGMQENAVTAQSERKKGKQKKGNTVIVGNLQAQKTGSEQCADKLLRAKREALKLKLDVLKKDSDMDDTVKEAGEQVKKLREDAALASEVLKGFPIMEENLEQEKENMTDKEYAERAKELRGAKREWTSRQNSASDSIKQIHQSMEAFAVERLKKHDMVDAGEAAEDIEASAVQESVRDVLSEGMDRVEEKQQEQKEQAEAVQKSQPEKKKDTSENTEQLQDVSNMIVESDIVLERETAKITSQINIPEEDLKGLFVDEES
;
A
#
# COMPACT_ATOMS: atom_id res chain seq x y z
N MET A 1 -41.10 -21.71 62.21
CA MET A 1 -41.16 -23.04 61.59
C MET A 1 -39.96 -23.21 60.68
N GLN A 2 -39.37 -24.37 60.79
CA GLN A 2 -38.15 -24.85 60.20
C GLN A 2 -38.46 -25.40 58.77
N ILE A 3 -37.41 -25.56 57.96
CA ILE A 3 -37.21 -26.63 56.94
C ILE A 3 -37.33 -26.29 55.43
N ASN A 4 -36.15 -26.25 54.78
CA ASN A 4 -35.62 -26.90 53.53
C ASN A 4 -36.41 -26.87 52.21
N ALA A 5 -35.82 -26.98 51.00
CA ALA A 5 -34.51 -27.45 50.50
C ALA A 5 -34.22 -26.72 49.15
N ASN A 6 -33.00 -26.22 48.84
CA ASN A 6 -31.80 -26.88 48.30
C ASN A 6 -31.98 -27.71 47.01
N THR A 7 -31.34 -27.27 45.91
CA THR A 7 -30.47 -28.03 44.95
C THR A 7 -30.04 -27.06 43.84
N LYS A 8 -28.77 -26.63 43.77
CA LYS A 8 -27.58 -27.23 43.11
C LYS A 8 -27.58 -27.19 41.57
N GLY A 9 -26.53 -26.56 41.02
CA GLY A 9 -26.07 -26.69 39.63
C GLY A 9 -25.29 -25.44 39.18
N LEU A 10 -24.01 -25.31 39.58
CA LEU A 10 -22.82 -25.45 38.71
C LEU A 10 -22.63 -24.23 37.77
N GLY A 11 -21.56 -23.43 37.81
CA GLY A 11 -20.32 -23.44 38.57
C GLY A 11 -19.43 -22.30 38.05
N MET A 12 -18.77 -21.60 38.98
CA MET A 12 -17.39 -21.05 38.99
C MET A 12 -16.84 -20.36 37.72
N GLN A 13 -16.20 -19.19 37.77
CA GLN A 13 -15.88 -18.24 38.86
C GLN A 13 -15.37 -16.96 38.19
N GLU A 14 -15.98 -15.83 38.52
CA GLU A 14 -15.48 -14.48 38.23
C GLU A 14 -14.61 -13.96 39.40
N ASN A 15 -13.89 -12.87 39.09
CA ASN A 15 -13.50 -11.76 39.96
C ASN A 15 -12.26 -11.95 40.85
N ALA A 16 -11.16 -11.20 40.64
CA ALA A 16 -10.96 -9.75 40.71
C ALA A 16 -10.55 -9.27 42.12
N VAL A 17 -9.48 -8.46 42.11
CA VAL A 17 -9.22 -7.30 42.98
C VAL A 17 -8.64 -7.53 44.39
N THR A 18 -7.35 -7.21 44.48
CA THR A 18 -6.74 -6.16 45.35
C THR A 18 -6.93 -6.24 46.87
N ALA A 19 -5.81 -6.22 47.61
CA ALA A 19 -5.43 -5.12 48.50
C ALA A 19 -4.27 -5.47 49.45
N GLN A 20 -3.50 -4.43 49.76
CA GLN A 20 -2.27 -4.38 50.53
C GLN A 20 -2.37 -4.93 51.96
N SER A 21 -1.25 -5.44 52.48
CA SER A 21 -0.95 -5.38 53.91
C SER A 21 0.54 -5.17 54.14
N GLU A 22 0.85 -4.09 54.86
CA GLU A 22 2.17 -3.66 55.27
C GLU A 22 2.73 -4.47 56.47
N ARG A 23 4.05 -4.69 56.41
CA ARG A 23 5.04 -4.75 57.52
C ARG A 23 5.00 -5.92 58.53
N LYS A 24 6.09 -6.69 58.56
CA LYS A 24 7.03 -6.72 59.70
C LYS A 24 8.41 -7.30 59.35
N LYS A 25 9.44 -6.67 59.91
CA LYS A 25 10.88 -6.88 59.70
C LYS A 25 11.37 -8.25 60.17
N GLY A 26 12.29 -8.84 59.40
CA GLY A 26 13.20 -9.91 59.83
C GLY A 26 14.46 -9.87 58.96
N LYS A 27 15.63 -9.64 59.60
CA LYS A 27 16.94 -9.45 58.97
C LYS A 27 17.34 -10.63 58.08
N GLN A 28 17.68 -10.39 56.81
CA GLN A 28 18.59 -11.25 56.07
C GLN A 28 19.61 -10.42 55.28
N LYS A 29 20.80 -11.02 55.17
CA LYS A 29 22.12 -10.42 55.00
C LYS A 29 22.30 -9.75 53.64
N LYS A 30 23.18 -8.75 53.62
CA LYS A 30 23.77 -8.14 52.41
C LYS A 30 24.29 -9.24 51.45
N GLY A 31 23.49 -9.59 50.46
CA GLY A 31 23.97 -10.14 49.20
C GLY A 31 23.86 -9.01 48.19
N ASN A 32 24.93 -8.73 47.45
CA ASN A 32 24.89 -7.85 46.29
C ASN A 32 23.90 -8.44 45.28
N THR A 33 22.64 -8.02 45.32
CA THR A 33 21.75 -8.18 44.17
C THR A 33 22.04 -7.02 43.25
N VAL A 34 22.92 -7.25 42.28
CA VAL A 34 23.03 -6.36 41.12
C VAL A 34 21.67 -6.42 40.44
N ILE A 35 20.91 -5.32 40.55
CA ILE A 35 19.73 -5.10 39.74
C ILE A 35 20.25 -4.97 38.32
N VAL A 36 20.12 -6.04 37.54
CA VAL A 36 20.28 -5.99 36.08
C VAL A 36 19.09 -5.20 35.57
N GLY A 37 19.22 -3.87 35.61
CA GLY A 37 18.25 -2.96 35.02
C GLY A 37 18.13 -3.28 33.54
N ASN A 38 16.89 -3.34 33.07
CA ASN A 38 16.42 -3.55 31.69
C ASN A 38 17.55 -3.57 30.64
N LEU A 39 18.19 -4.74 30.50
CA LEU A 39 19.14 -5.00 29.44
C LEU A 39 18.30 -5.19 28.16
N GLN A 40 17.82 -4.09 27.58
CA GLN A 40 17.63 -4.09 26.14
C GLN A 40 19.00 -4.43 25.60
N ALA A 41 19.17 -5.67 25.15
CA ALA A 41 20.39 -6.12 24.49
C ALA A 41 20.74 -5.02 23.49
N GLN A 42 21.87 -4.36 23.74
CA GLN A 42 22.39 -3.34 22.84
C GLN A 42 22.60 -4.10 21.53
N LYS A 43 21.71 -3.90 20.55
CA LYS A 43 21.77 -4.60 19.27
C LYS A 43 23.19 -4.46 18.76
N THR A 44 23.81 -5.57 18.36
CA THR A 44 25.14 -5.54 17.76
C THR A 44 25.11 -4.61 16.54
N GLY A 45 26.24 -3.98 16.18
CA GLY A 45 26.32 -3.10 15.00
C GLY A 45 25.77 -3.77 13.73
N SER A 46 25.96 -5.09 13.63
CA SER A 46 25.41 -5.97 12.60
C SER A 46 23.87 -6.01 12.56
N GLU A 47 23.19 -6.18 13.69
CA GLU A 47 21.72 -6.21 13.76
C GLU A 47 21.10 -4.85 13.40
N GLN A 48 21.77 -3.76 13.76
CA GLN A 48 21.32 -2.41 13.41
C GLN A 48 21.44 -2.15 11.89
N CYS A 49 22.53 -2.62 11.26
CA CYS A 49 22.70 -2.54 9.80
C CYS A 49 21.64 -3.37 9.05
N ALA A 50 21.37 -4.61 9.49
CA ALA A 50 20.33 -5.44 8.91
C ALA A 50 18.94 -4.77 8.98
N ASP A 51 18.60 -4.18 10.13
CA ASP A 51 17.34 -3.45 10.30
C ASP A 51 17.24 -2.18 9.45
N LYS A 52 18.38 -1.51 9.16
CA LYS A 52 18.43 -0.34 8.27
C LYS A 52 18.18 -0.77 6.82
N LEU A 53 18.88 -1.80 6.35
CA LEU A 53 18.72 -2.35 5.00
C LEU A 53 17.29 -2.82 4.76
N LEU A 54 16.72 -3.57 5.69
CA LEU A 54 15.35 -4.05 5.58
C LEU A 54 14.32 -2.91 5.57
N ARG A 55 14.57 -1.83 6.34
CA ARG A 55 13.71 -0.63 6.32
C ARG A 55 13.78 0.10 4.98
N ALA A 56 14.98 0.31 4.45
CA ALA A 56 15.17 0.98 3.16
C ALA A 56 14.47 0.23 2.03
N LYS A 57 14.63 -1.09 1.97
CA LYS A 57 13.96 -1.92 0.96
C LYS A 57 12.42 -1.93 1.13
N ARG A 58 11.90 -1.89 2.38
CA ARG A 58 10.45 -1.72 2.61
C ARG A 58 9.94 -0.36 2.16
N GLU A 59 10.73 0.69 2.33
CA GLU A 59 10.40 2.04 1.86
C GLU A 59 10.39 2.12 0.34
N ALA A 60 11.42 1.56 -0.32
CA ALA A 60 11.50 1.38 -1.76
C ALA A 60 10.30 0.61 -2.33
N LEU A 61 9.93 -0.51 -1.71
CA LEU A 61 8.74 -1.29 -2.08
C LEU A 61 7.47 -0.45 -1.93
N LYS A 62 7.35 0.31 -0.84
CA LYS A 62 6.16 1.13 -0.58
C LYS A 62 5.94 2.19 -1.65
N LEU A 63 7.01 2.84 -2.14
CA LEU A 63 6.92 3.81 -3.23
C LEU A 63 6.28 3.20 -4.48
N LYS A 64 6.78 2.05 -4.90
CA LYS A 64 6.26 1.31 -6.07
C LYS A 64 4.81 0.88 -5.87
N LEU A 65 4.44 0.42 -4.66
CA LEU A 65 3.07 0.02 -4.34
C LEU A 65 2.10 1.19 -4.29
N ASP A 66 2.52 2.35 -3.82
CA ASP A 66 1.67 3.53 -3.75
C ASP A 66 1.33 4.04 -5.17
N VAL A 67 2.27 3.96 -6.12
CA VAL A 67 2.00 4.23 -7.54
C VAL A 67 1.06 3.18 -8.14
N LEU A 68 1.29 1.89 -7.90
CA LEU A 68 0.42 0.83 -8.40
C LEU A 68 -1.04 0.99 -7.92
N LYS A 69 -1.24 1.35 -6.64
CA LYS A 69 -2.58 1.62 -6.10
C LYS A 69 -3.24 2.80 -6.79
N LYS A 70 -2.48 3.88 -7.00
CA LYS A 70 -2.99 5.07 -7.71
C LYS A 70 -3.39 4.72 -9.15
N ASP A 71 -2.62 3.88 -9.84
CA ASP A 71 -2.97 3.39 -11.18
C ASP A 71 -4.23 2.51 -11.15
N SER A 72 -4.37 1.64 -10.15
CA SER A 72 -5.58 0.84 -9.95
C SER A 72 -6.81 1.72 -9.72
N ASP A 73 -6.73 2.72 -8.84
CA ASP A 73 -7.82 3.66 -8.57
C ASP A 73 -8.23 4.41 -9.85
N MET A 74 -7.23 4.77 -10.67
CA MET A 74 -7.45 5.39 -11.97
C MET A 74 -8.18 4.45 -12.95
N ASP A 75 -7.82 3.18 -13.01
CA ASP A 75 -8.49 2.20 -13.87
C ASP A 75 -9.96 1.98 -13.43
N ASP A 76 -10.24 2.03 -12.13
CA ASP A 76 -11.61 2.03 -11.61
C ASP A 76 -12.39 3.26 -12.08
N THR A 77 -11.81 4.47 -12.08
CA THR A 77 -12.49 5.67 -12.61
C THR A 77 -12.79 5.55 -14.11
N VAL A 78 -11.88 4.94 -14.88
CA VAL A 78 -12.08 4.69 -16.32
C VAL A 78 -13.23 3.71 -16.54
N LYS A 79 -13.31 2.67 -15.70
CA LYS A 79 -14.41 1.69 -15.74
C LYS A 79 -15.75 2.32 -15.39
N GLU A 80 -15.82 3.12 -14.32
CA GLU A 80 -17.02 3.86 -13.94
C GLU A 80 -17.50 4.80 -15.06
N ALA A 81 -16.58 5.52 -15.70
CA ALA A 81 -16.89 6.37 -16.85
C ALA A 81 -17.46 5.55 -18.03
N GLY A 82 -16.89 4.37 -18.30
CA GLY A 82 -17.41 3.43 -19.30
C GLY A 82 -18.84 2.96 -19.00
N GLU A 83 -19.13 2.64 -17.74
CA GLU A 83 -20.48 2.27 -17.29
C GLU A 83 -21.47 3.43 -17.41
N GLN A 84 -21.05 4.66 -17.09
CA GLN A 84 -21.88 5.86 -17.27
C GLN A 84 -22.20 6.11 -18.75
N VAL A 85 -21.20 5.98 -19.64
CA VAL A 85 -21.42 6.10 -21.09
C VAL A 85 -22.39 5.04 -21.59
N LYS A 86 -22.29 3.79 -21.10
CA LYS A 86 -23.23 2.73 -21.46
C LYS A 86 -24.67 3.09 -21.10
N LYS A 87 -24.90 3.54 -19.86
CA LYS A 87 -26.23 3.99 -19.40
C LYS A 87 -26.76 5.16 -20.25
N LEU A 88 -25.91 6.14 -20.55
CA LEU A 88 -26.29 7.27 -21.39
C LEU A 88 -26.64 6.85 -22.84
N ARG A 89 -25.96 5.83 -23.39
CA ARG A 89 -26.29 5.27 -24.71
C ARG A 89 -27.64 4.55 -24.70
N GLU A 90 -27.92 3.79 -23.66
CA GLU A 90 -29.24 3.15 -23.46
C GLU A 90 -30.35 4.20 -23.35
N ASP A 91 -30.13 5.25 -22.56
CA ASP A 91 -31.06 6.38 -22.42
C ASP A 91 -31.28 7.14 -23.74
N ALA A 92 -30.20 7.38 -24.51
CA ALA A 92 -30.28 8.03 -25.81
C ALA A 92 -31.00 7.14 -26.85
N ALA A 93 -30.81 5.82 -26.78
CA ALA A 93 -31.50 4.86 -27.64
C ALA A 93 -33.00 4.82 -27.33
N LEU A 94 -33.38 4.75 -26.05
CA LEU A 94 -34.77 4.83 -25.60
C LEU A 94 -35.42 6.15 -26.05
N ALA A 95 -34.75 7.29 -25.84
CA ALA A 95 -35.25 8.58 -26.29
C ALA A 95 -35.44 8.62 -27.81
N SER A 96 -34.51 8.05 -28.58
CA SER A 96 -34.61 7.92 -30.04
C SER A 96 -35.81 7.07 -30.48
N GLU A 97 -36.06 5.93 -29.82
CA GLU A 97 -37.21 5.07 -30.12
C GLU A 97 -38.53 5.78 -29.83
N VAL A 98 -38.64 6.46 -28.69
CA VAL A 98 -39.84 7.23 -28.35
C VAL A 98 -40.05 8.38 -29.37
N LEU A 99 -38.97 9.08 -29.76
CA LEU A 99 -39.03 10.14 -30.77
C LEU A 99 -39.52 9.66 -32.15
N LYS A 100 -39.22 8.42 -32.54
CA LYS A 100 -39.75 7.81 -33.77
C LYS A 100 -41.26 7.55 -33.71
N GLY A 101 -41.85 7.46 -32.52
CA GLY A 101 -43.29 7.30 -32.33
C GLY A 101 -44.10 8.59 -32.46
N PHE A 102 -43.47 9.76 -32.24
CA PHE A 102 -44.17 11.05 -32.30
C PHE A 102 -44.82 11.37 -33.63
N PRO A 103 -44.23 11.09 -34.81
CA PRO A 103 -44.89 11.31 -36.09
C PRO A 103 -46.24 10.58 -36.21
N ILE A 104 -46.32 9.34 -35.72
CA ILE A 104 -47.56 8.55 -35.72
C ILE A 104 -48.57 9.14 -34.74
N MET A 105 -48.12 9.58 -33.56
CA MET A 105 -48.99 10.25 -32.58
C MET A 105 -49.52 11.60 -33.10
N GLU A 106 -48.69 12.36 -33.82
CA GLU A 106 -49.08 13.61 -34.48
C GLU A 106 -50.12 13.36 -35.59
N GLU A 107 -49.93 12.31 -36.39
CA GLU A 107 -50.89 11.90 -37.43
C GLU A 107 -52.23 11.45 -36.83
N ASN A 108 -52.20 10.60 -35.81
CA ASN A 108 -53.40 10.14 -35.12
C ASN A 108 -54.18 11.30 -34.50
N LEU A 109 -53.48 12.28 -33.91
CA LEU A 109 -54.12 13.47 -33.34
C LEU A 109 -54.81 14.34 -34.41
N GLU A 110 -54.22 14.45 -35.61
CA GLU A 110 -54.85 15.18 -36.72
C GLU A 110 -56.08 14.44 -37.27
N GLN A 111 -56.05 13.10 -37.33
CA GLN A 111 -57.21 12.29 -37.72
C GLN A 111 -58.35 12.38 -36.71
N GLU A 112 -58.05 12.43 -35.41
CA GLU A 112 -59.06 12.56 -34.35
C GLU A 112 -59.64 13.97 -34.22
N LYS A 113 -59.05 14.97 -34.88
CA LYS A 113 -59.45 16.39 -34.77
C LYS A 113 -60.93 16.61 -35.09
N GLU A 114 -61.48 15.90 -36.07
CA GLU A 114 -62.89 16.00 -36.45
C GLU A 114 -63.84 15.48 -35.35
N ASN A 115 -63.32 14.67 -34.41
CA ASN A 115 -64.08 14.05 -33.33
C ASN A 115 -63.92 14.76 -31.98
N MET A 116 -63.23 15.90 -31.92
CA MET A 116 -62.97 16.64 -30.68
C MET A 116 -63.24 18.14 -30.83
N THR A 117 -63.39 18.85 -29.71
CA THR A 117 -63.51 20.30 -29.75
C THR A 117 -62.15 20.97 -30.00
N ASP A 118 -62.16 22.17 -30.59
CA ASP A 118 -60.93 22.93 -30.86
C ASP A 118 -60.05 23.15 -29.61
N LYS A 119 -60.68 23.28 -28.43
CA LYS A 119 -59.95 23.45 -27.16
C LYS A 119 -59.24 22.16 -26.75
N GLU A 120 -59.92 21.02 -26.81
CA GLU A 120 -59.34 19.71 -26.48
C GLU A 120 -58.19 19.35 -27.44
N TYR A 121 -58.36 19.62 -28.73
CA TYR A 121 -57.31 19.47 -29.72
C TYR A 121 -56.09 20.35 -29.40
N ALA A 122 -56.32 21.63 -29.08
CA ALA A 122 -55.24 22.56 -28.76
C ALA A 122 -54.45 22.14 -27.51
N GLU A 123 -55.12 21.60 -26.48
CA GLU A 123 -54.47 21.08 -25.28
C GLU A 123 -53.63 19.82 -25.59
N ARG A 124 -54.21 18.82 -26.25
CA ARG A 124 -53.48 17.60 -26.64
C ARG A 124 -52.29 17.90 -27.56
N ALA A 125 -52.46 18.80 -28.52
CA ALA A 125 -51.38 19.22 -29.42
C ALA A 125 -50.25 19.97 -28.70
N LYS A 126 -50.58 20.67 -27.60
CA LYS A 126 -49.59 21.32 -26.73
C LYS A 126 -48.84 20.30 -25.88
N GLU A 127 -49.54 19.34 -25.28
CA GLU A 127 -48.94 18.24 -24.52
C GLU A 127 -48.00 17.41 -25.38
N LEU A 128 -48.43 17.01 -26.58
CA LEU A 128 -47.62 16.25 -27.51
C LEU A 128 -46.35 17.01 -27.93
N ARG A 129 -46.47 18.31 -28.21
CA ARG A 129 -45.31 19.17 -28.49
C ARG A 129 -44.38 19.32 -27.28
N GLY A 130 -44.94 19.40 -26.06
CA GLY A 130 -44.19 19.44 -24.81
C GLY A 130 -43.37 18.16 -24.62
N ALA A 131 -44.02 17.01 -24.71
CA ALA A 131 -43.38 15.70 -24.59
C ALA A 131 -42.29 15.51 -25.66
N LYS A 132 -42.55 15.87 -26.93
CA LYS A 132 -41.55 15.78 -28.01
C LYS A 132 -40.30 16.61 -27.69
N ARG A 133 -40.49 17.81 -27.15
CA ARG A 133 -39.39 18.69 -26.74
C ARG A 133 -38.59 18.09 -25.59
N GLU A 134 -39.26 17.53 -24.59
CA GLU A 134 -38.61 16.87 -23.44
C GLU A 134 -37.75 15.69 -23.88
N TRP A 135 -38.28 14.80 -24.72
CA TRP A 135 -37.54 13.66 -25.25
C TRP A 135 -36.37 14.07 -26.14
N THR A 136 -36.55 15.11 -26.97
CA THR A 136 -35.46 15.69 -27.77
C THR A 136 -34.37 16.28 -26.87
N SER A 137 -34.76 16.99 -25.82
CA SER A 137 -33.84 17.54 -24.82
C SER A 137 -33.06 16.44 -24.11
N ARG A 138 -33.73 15.34 -23.73
CA ARG A 138 -33.11 14.18 -23.09
C ARG A 138 -32.09 13.50 -24.01
N GLN A 139 -32.43 13.29 -25.29
CA GLN A 139 -31.51 12.73 -26.28
C GLN A 139 -30.27 13.61 -26.46
N ASN A 140 -30.46 14.92 -26.61
CA ASN A 140 -29.35 15.86 -26.80
C ASN A 140 -28.45 15.92 -25.55
N SER A 141 -29.05 16.00 -24.36
CA SER A 141 -28.33 16.02 -23.09
C SER A 141 -27.51 14.74 -22.90
N ALA A 142 -28.09 13.58 -23.21
CA ALA A 142 -27.36 12.31 -23.15
C ALA A 142 -26.19 12.28 -24.15
N SER A 143 -26.40 12.74 -25.38
CA SER A 143 -25.35 12.83 -26.40
C SER A 143 -24.22 13.78 -25.98
N ASP A 144 -24.54 14.92 -25.37
CA ASP A 144 -23.53 15.90 -24.96
C ASP A 144 -22.75 15.41 -23.74
N SER A 145 -23.41 14.78 -22.77
CA SER A 145 -22.74 14.11 -21.65
C SER A 145 -21.77 13.02 -22.14
N ILE A 146 -22.16 12.20 -23.13
CA ILE A 146 -21.25 11.19 -23.71
C ILE A 146 -20.00 11.86 -24.31
N LYS A 147 -20.17 12.94 -25.09
CA LYS A 147 -19.04 13.67 -25.68
C LYS A 147 -18.12 14.23 -24.61
N GLN A 148 -18.67 14.83 -23.56
CA GLN A 148 -17.91 15.39 -22.44
C GLN A 148 -17.10 14.32 -21.71
N ILE A 149 -17.72 13.17 -21.42
CA ILE A 149 -17.03 12.04 -20.80
C ILE A 149 -15.88 11.57 -21.70
N HIS A 150 -16.12 11.31 -22.99
CA HIS A 150 -15.06 10.90 -23.91
C HIS A 150 -13.91 11.91 -23.97
N GLN A 151 -14.20 13.21 -24.08
CA GLN A 151 -13.16 14.26 -24.08
C GLN A 151 -12.35 14.26 -22.79
N SER A 152 -13.01 14.09 -21.64
CA SER A 152 -12.33 14.00 -20.35
C SER A 152 -11.44 12.74 -20.25
N MET A 153 -11.90 11.60 -20.78
CA MET A 153 -11.15 10.34 -20.78
C MET A 153 -9.96 10.39 -21.74
N GLU A 154 -10.09 11.03 -22.90
CA GLU A 154 -8.99 11.26 -23.83
C GLU A 154 -7.93 12.18 -23.22
N ALA A 155 -8.34 13.30 -22.61
CA ALA A 155 -7.42 14.19 -21.89
C ALA A 155 -6.70 13.46 -20.75
N PHE A 156 -7.44 12.65 -19.99
CA PHE A 156 -6.89 11.81 -18.93
C PHE A 156 -5.86 10.81 -19.46
N ALA A 157 -6.17 10.09 -20.55
CA ALA A 157 -5.27 9.13 -21.17
C ALA A 157 -3.99 9.81 -21.69
N VAL A 158 -4.11 10.98 -22.32
CA VAL A 158 -2.96 11.76 -22.79
C VAL A 158 -2.07 12.20 -21.63
N GLU A 159 -2.65 12.66 -20.51
CA GLU A 159 -1.86 13.02 -19.33
C GLU A 159 -1.18 11.80 -18.69
N ARG A 160 -1.84 10.63 -18.68
CA ARG A 160 -1.23 9.39 -18.20
C ARG A 160 -0.04 8.96 -19.07
N LEU A 161 -0.12 9.12 -20.39
CA LEU A 161 0.99 8.80 -21.30
C LEU A 161 2.22 9.70 -21.14
N LYS A 162 2.05 10.91 -20.57
CA LYS A 162 3.17 11.84 -20.32
C LYS A 162 3.93 11.56 -19.04
N LYS A 163 3.33 10.79 -18.12
CA LYS A 163 3.89 10.53 -16.80
C LYS A 163 4.48 9.12 -16.75
N HIS A 164 5.60 8.99 -16.08
CA HIS A 164 6.29 7.72 -15.88
C HIS A 164 6.41 7.42 -14.38
N ASP A 165 5.29 7.57 -13.64
CA ASP A 165 5.26 7.49 -12.18
C ASP A 165 5.92 6.20 -11.63
N MET A 166 5.77 5.06 -12.31
CA MET A 166 6.40 3.79 -11.92
C MET A 166 7.92 3.77 -12.15
N VAL A 167 8.39 4.43 -13.21
CA VAL A 167 9.82 4.56 -13.50
C VAL A 167 10.46 5.50 -12.49
N ASP A 168 9.85 6.66 -12.24
CA ASP A 168 10.32 7.63 -11.25
C ASP A 168 10.35 7.02 -9.84
N ALA A 169 9.31 6.25 -9.46
CA ALA A 169 9.30 5.49 -8.22
C ALA A 169 10.34 4.36 -8.20
N GLY A 170 10.66 3.80 -9.36
CA GLY A 170 11.74 2.84 -9.55
C GLY A 170 13.10 3.42 -9.26
N GLU A 171 13.44 4.56 -9.88
CA GLU A 171 14.68 5.28 -9.66
C GLU A 171 14.82 5.73 -8.20
N ALA A 172 13.76 6.31 -7.62
CA ALA A 172 13.76 6.71 -6.21
C ALA A 172 13.94 5.53 -5.25
N ALA A 173 13.34 4.38 -5.56
CA ALA A 173 13.52 3.15 -4.79
C ALA A 173 14.96 2.64 -4.86
N GLU A 174 15.56 2.63 -6.05
CA GLU A 174 16.97 2.24 -6.25
C GLU A 174 17.93 3.15 -5.47
N ASP A 175 17.69 4.46 -5.50
CA ASP A 175 18.50 5.44 -4.76
C ASP A 175 18.45 5.22 -3.23
N ILE A 176 17.26 4.90 -2.70
CA ILE A 176 17.07 4.60 -1.27
C ILE A 176 17.84 3.33 -0.87
N GLU A 177 17.71 2.27 -1.66
CA GLU A 177 18.38 0.99 -1.40
C GLU A 177 19.90 1.13 -1.53
N ALA A 178 20.38 1.78 -2.60
CA ALA A 178 21.79 2.03 -2.82
C ALA A 178 22.40 2.88 -1.70
N SER A 179 21.71 3.92 -1.24
CA SER A 179 22.14 4.76 -0.13
C SER A 179 22.27 3.95 1.17
N ALA A 180 21.29 3.10 1.47
CA ALA A 180 21.31 2.26 2.67
C ALA A 180 22.42 1.20 2.63
N VAL A 181 22.71 0.62 1.46
CA VAL A 181 23.84 -0.30 1.27
C VAL A 181 25.17 0.44 1.46
N GLN A 182 25.34 1.62 0.86
CA GLN A 182 26.56 2.41 1.03
C GLN A 182 26.78 2.86 2.48
N GLU A 183 25.72 3.26 3.18
CA GLU A 183 25.77 3.59 4.60
C GLU A 183 26.16 2.35 5.43
N SER A 184 25.55 1.19 5.17
CA SER A 184 25.85 -0.05 5.90
C SER A 184 27.30 -0.49 5.71
N VAL A 185 27.83 -0.40 4.48
CA VAL A 185 29.24 -0.67 4.20
C VAL A 185 30.15 0.33 4.93
N ARG A 186 29.78 1.62 4.94
CA ARG A 186 30.54 2.64 5.67
C ARG A 186 30.57 2.38 7.16
N ASP A 187 29.41 2.09 7.77
CA ASP A 187 29.26 1.81 9.20
C ASP A 187 30.14 0.63 9.61
N VAL A 188 30.11 -0.46 8.84
CA VAL A 188 30.93 -1.65 9.08
C VAL A 188 32.43 -1.37 8.93
N LEU A 189 32.83 -0.63 7.89
CA LEU A 189 34.24 -0.25 7.72
C LEU A 189 34.73 0.65 8.85
N SER A 190 33.92 1.61 9.33
CA SER A 190 34.28 2.45 10.47
C SER A 190 34.42 1.62 11.75
N GLU A 191 33.50 0.70 12.01
CA GLU A 191 33.57 -0.17 13.18
C GLU A 191 34.83 -1.08 13.13
N GLY A 192 35.18 -1.58 11.94
CA GLY A 192 36.42 -2.31 11.73
C GLY A 192 37.67 -1.47 12.00
N MET A 193 37.69 -0.21 11.57
CA MET A 193 38.79 0.72 11.84
C MET A 193 38.93 1.04 13.33
N ASP A 194 37.82 1.35 14.01
CA ASP A 194 37.80 1.65 15.44
C ASP A 194 38.32 0.46 16.26
N ARG A 195 37.92 -0.78 15.91
CA ARG A 195 38.42 -2.00 16.56
C ARG A 195 39.91 -2.25 16.32
N VAL A 196 40.41 -1.98 15.12
CA VAL A 196 41.85 -2.10 14.84
C VAL A 196 42.63 -1.07 15.64
N GLU A 197 42.12 0.16 15.74
CA GLU A 197 42.74 1.23 16.52
C GLU A 197 42.73 0.90 18.03
N GLU A 198 41.62 0.39 18.57
CA GLU A 198 41.51 -0.09 19.95
C GLU A 198 42.51 -1.22 20.23
N LYS A 199 42.57 -2.26 19.38
CA LYS A 199 43.56 -3.35 19.52
C LYS A 199 45.00 -2.85 19.44
N GLN A 200 45.30 -1.86 18.59
CA GLN A 200 46.64 -1.28 18.50
C GLN A 200 46.98 -0.48 19.77
N GLN A 201 46.03 0.25 20.33
CA GLN A 201 46.21 1.01 21.55
C GLN A 201 46.40 0.08 22.76
N GLU A 202 45.59 -0.96 22.90
CA GLU A 202 45.77 -2.00 23.92
C GLU A 202 47.14 -2.68 23.82
N GLN A 203 47.60 -2.99 22.60
CA GLN A 203 48.93 -3.56 22.39
C GLN A 203 50.05 -2.58 22.76
N LYS A 204 49.90 -1.28 22.50
CA LYS A 204 50.87 -0.26 22.92
C LYS A 204 50.92 -0.12 24.43
N GLU A 205 49.78 -0.09 25.10
CA GLU A 205 49.72 -0.01 26.57
C GLU A 205 50.28 -1.28 27.24
N GLN A 206 50.01 -2.47 26.68
CA GLN A 206 50.61 -3.73 27.14
C GLN A 206 52.12 -3.80 26.86
N ALA A 207 52.60 -3.22 25.76
CA ALA A 207 54.02 -3.14 25.42
C ALA A 207 54.78 -2.10 26.27
N GLU A 208 54.14 -0.99 26.67
CA GLU A 208 54.70 -0.06 27.67
C GLU A 208 54.78 -0.70 29.06
N ALA A 209 53.86 -1.62 29.39
CA ALA A 209 53.91 -2.41 30.62
C ALA A 209 54.97 -3.53 30.62
N VAL A 210 55.47 -3.96 29.46
CA VAL A 210 56.46 -5.05 29.32
C VAL A 210 57.56 -4.65 28.33
N GLN A 211 58.65 -4.05 28.83
CA GLN A 211 59.87 -3.86 28.02
C GLN A 211 60.50 -5.22 27.63
N LYS A 212 60.23 -5.71 26.41
CA LYS A 212 61.22 -6.18 25.42
C LYS A 212 60.59 -6.86 24.18
N SER A 213 61.16 -6.49 23.03
CA SER A 213 61.21 -7.17 21.71
C SER A 213 59.92 -7.29 20.86
N GLN A 214 59.99 -6.64 19.70
CA GLN A 214 59.08 -6.72 18.53
C GLN A 214 59.01 -8.13 17.89
N PRO A 215 57.98 -8.44 17.05
CA PRO A 215 57.98 -8.02 15.64
C PRO A 215 56.66 -7.35 15.18
N GLU A 216 56.77 -6.60 14.09
CA GLU A 216 55.71 -5.98 13.30
C GLU A 216 54.56 -6.95 12.98
N LYS A 217 53.30 -6.52 13.19
CA LYS A 217 52.13 -7.21 12.65
C LYS A 217 51.72 -6.61 11.31
N LYS A 218 51.49 -7.52 10.36
CA LYS A 218 50.88 -7.24 9.07
C LYS A 218 49.53 -6.54 9.29
N LYS A 219 49.21 -5.57 8.42
CA LYS A 219 47.87 -5.02 8.28
C LYS A 219 46.92 -6.19 8.02
N ASP A 220 46.06 -6.52 8.98
CA ASP A 220 45.07 -7.58 8.84
C ASP A 220 44.00 -7.14 7.83
N THR A 221 44.29 -7.35 6.55
CA THR A 221 43.32 -7.15 5.47
C THR A 221 42.19 -8.19 5.52
N SER A 222 42.31 -9.26 6.33
CA SER A 222 41.30 -10.34 6.39
C SER A 222 40.10 -10.04 7.29
N GLU A 223 40.25 -9.24 8.36
CA GLU A 223 39.10 -8.87 9.23
C GLU A 223 38.10 -7.99 8.45
N ASN A 224 38.59 -7.13 7.55
CA ASN A 224 37.73 -6.35 6.66
C ASN A 224 36.99 -7.20 5.62
N THR A 225 37.59 -8.30 5.14
CA THR A 225 36.91 -9.17 4.17
C THR A 225 35.79 -10.01 4.79
N GLU A 226 35.95 -10.49 6.02
CA GLU A 226 34.88 -11.21 6.74
C GLU A 226 33.70 -10.29 7.07
N GLN A 227 33.98 -9.06 7.51
CA GLN A 227 32.93 -8.08 7.83
C GLN A 227 32.15 -7.60 6.59
N LEU A 228 32.80 -7.48 5.44
CA LEU A 228 32.12 -7.22 4.16
C LEU A 228 31.26 -8.42 3.71
N GLN A 229 31.68 -9.65 4.04
CA GLN A 229 30.89 -10.85 3.82
C GLN A 229 29.61 -10.86 4.68
N ASP A 230 29.68 -10.33 5.91
CA ASP A 230 28.49 -10.19 6.76
C ASP A 230 27.45 -9.22 6.18
N VAL A 231 27.87 -8.08 5.62
CA VAL A 231 26.96 -7.16 4.91
C VAL A 231 26.32 -7.86 3.70
N SER A 232 27.11 -8.62 2.93
CA SER A 232 26.60 -9.40 1.81
C SER A 232 25.55 -10.42 2.25
N ASN A 233 25.76 -11.11 3.37
CA ASN A 233 24.79 -12.06 3.91
C ASN A 233 23.51 -11.36 4.38
N MET A 234 23.61 -10.19 5.01
CA MET A 234 22.43 -9.39 5.42
C MET A 234 21.61 -8.89 4.23
N ILE A 235 22.25 -8.53 3.12
CA ILE A 235 21.56 -8.16 1.88
C ILE A 235 20.71 -9.35 1.42
N VAL A 236 21.29 -10.54 1.35
CA VAL A 236 20.57 -11.77 0.95
C VAL A 236 19.44 -12.11 1.93
N GLU A 237 19.67 -12.04 3.24
CA GLU A 237 18.63 -12.33 4.23
C GLU A 237 17.46 -11.35 4.16
N SER A 238 17.74 -10.05 3.97
CA SER A 238 16.71 -9.04 3.79
C SER A 238 15.90 -9.25 2.51
N ASP A 239 16.53 -9.71 1.41
CA ASP A 239 15.83 -10.08 0.17
C ASP A 239 14.85 -11.24 0.40
N ILE A 240 15.28 -12.30 1.09
CA ILE A 240 14.42 -13.45 1.41
C ILE A 240 13.20 -13.02 2.25
N VAL A 241 13.39 -12.11 3.22
CA VAL A 241 12.28 -11.59 4.04
C VAL A 241 11.31 -10.79 3.17
N LEU A 242 11.83 -9.95 2.27
CA LEU A 242 11.01 -9.15 1.38
C LEU A 242 10.27 -10.00 0.36
N GLU A 243 10.88 -11.02 -0.25
CA GLU A 243 10.19 -11.93 -1.16
C GLU A 243 8.94 -12.56 -0.53
N ARG A 244 9.01 -12.89 0.76
CA ARG A 244 7.83 -13.41 1.50
C ARG A 244 6.78 -12.33 1.75
N GLU A 245 7.20 -11.08 1.99
CA GLU A 245 6.29 -9.95 2.17
C GLU A 245 5.64 -9.54 0.83
N THR A 246 6.41 -9.48 -0.26
CA THR A 246 5.92 -9.18 -1.60
C THR A 246 4.95 -10.25 -2.07
N ALA A 247 5.25 -11.54 -1.90
CA ALA A 247 4.33 -12.62 -2.25
C ALA A 247 2.96 -12.50 -1.55
N LYS A 248 2.95 -12.06 -0.28
CA LYS A 248 1.70 -11.79 0.45
C LYS A 248 0.95 -10.60 -0.12
N ILE A 249 1.65 -9.51 -0.44
CA ILE A 249 1.05 -8.30 -1.01
C ILE A 249 0.50 -8.59 -2.41
N THR A 250 1.25 -9.28 -3.26
CA THR A 250 0.82 -9.72 -4.59
C THR A 250 -0.39 -10.63 -4.53
N SER A 251 -0.53 -11.48 -3.50
CA SER A 251 -1.74 -12.30 -3.34
C SER A 251 -2.98 -11.50 -2.89
N GLN A 252 -2.79 -10.31 -2.33
CA GLN A 252 -3.87 -9.42 -1.87
C GLN A 252 -4.30 -8.44 -2.96
N ILE A 253 -3.37 -8.02 -3.81
CA ILE A 253 -3.66 -7.23 -5.01
C ILE A 253 -4.15 -8.22 -6.06
N ASN A 254 -5.44 -8.20 -6.40
CA ASN A 254 -6.02 -9.08 -7.39
C ASN A 254 -5.55 -8.67 -8.80
N ILE A 255 -4.29 -8.99 -9.15
CA ILE A 255 -3.69 -8.67 -10.44
C ILE A 255 -4.44 -9.47 -11.52
N PRO A 256 -5.01 -8.81 -12.56
CA PRO A 256 -5.70 -9.51 -13.62
C PRO A 256 -4.72 -10.40 -14.41
N GLU A 257 -5.17 -11.59 -14.83
CA GLU A 257 -4.34 -12.56 -15.58
C GLU A 257 -3.74 -11.99 -16.88
N GLU A 258 -4.31 -10.92 -17.43
CA GLU A 258 -3.78 -10.24 -18.62
C GLU A 258 -2.44 -9.55 -18.35
N ASP A 259 -2.25 -8.94 -17.17
CA ASP A 259 -0.98 -8.30 -16.79
C ASP A 259 0.11 -9.35 -16.51
N LEU A 260 -0.29 -10.52 -16.01
CA LEU A 260 0.62 -11.67 -15.86
C LEU A 260 1.08 -12.23 -17.20
N LYS A 261 0.25 -12.16 -18.26
CA LYS A 261 0.63 -12.65 -19.60
C LYS A 261 1.67 -11.78 -20.27
N GLY A 262 1.66 -10.46 -20.04
CA GLY A 262 2.67 -9.53 -20.57
C GLY A 262 4.09 -9.81 -20.09
N LEU A 263 4.24 -10.35 -18.87
CA LEU A 263 5.53 -10.74 -18.28
C LEU A 263 6.24 -11.89 -19.03
N PHE A 264 5.49 -12.73 -19.75
CA PHE A 264 6.04 -13.89 -20.47
C PHE A 264 6.30 -13.62 -21.95
N VAL A 265 6.05 -12.41 -22.45
CA VAL A 265 6.15 -12.11 -23.90
C VAL A 265 7.60 -11.87 -24.35
N ASP A 266 8.52 -11.55 -23.44
CA ASP A 266 9.92 -11.23 -23.79
C ASP A 266 10.89 -12.43 -23.72
N GLU A 267 10.43 -13.64 -23.36
CA GLU A 267 11.30 -14.84 -23.34
C GLU A 267 11.42 -15.54 -24.71
N GLU A 268 10.67 -15.10 -25.73
CA GLU A 268 10.78 -15.59 -27.11
C GLU A 268 11.19 -14.48 -28.10
N SER A 269 12.45 -14.05 -28.05
CA SER A 269 13.15 -13.41 -29.19
C SER A 269 14.65 -13.68 -29.19
#